data_AF-A0AAU9UEJ6-F1
#
_entry.id   AF-A0AAU9UEJ6-F1
#
_cell.length_a   1.000
_cell.length_b   1.000
_cell.length_c   1.000
_cell.angle_alpha   90.00
_cell.angle_beta   90.00
_cell.angle_gamma   90.00
#
_symmetry.space_group_name_H-M   'P 1'
#
loop_
_entity.id
_entity.type
_entity.pdbx_description
1 polymer ?
#
loop_
_entity_poly.entity_id
_entity_poly.type
_entity_poly.pdbx_seq_one_letter_code
_entity_poly.pdbx_strand_id
1 'polypeptide(L)'
;MVTMRRSVSLFMAANVRQSVAEGRSDAIPIFLQDIPKLFHRKIIQPDIALIQVSPPDQHGYCSLGTSVDCVRSALVNSKIIIAQVNVNMPRTFGDALIHVSHVDYAVEDNTPLPEHGSKGAASAEETEIGRLIGDNLVEDGATLQMGIGSIPDAVLSALKNHKDLGIHSEMFSVGVIDLVKRGCVTNNKKKVHKGRIVGSFLVGNKELYDFVDNNPFIEMLEIDYVNNTHIVSLQPTMTAINSCIEVDLTGQVCADSIGTRMFSGFGGQVDFIRGAAESVDGRGKPIIALVSTTKRNESKIVPTLKVGAGVVTTRAHVHYVVTEQGIANLFGKTLRQRAYELIKIAHPDHREQLERAAFERLKCMPAP
;
A
#
# COMPACT_ATOMS: atom_id res chain seq x y z
N MET A 1 29.55 -28.94 -7.05
CA MET A 1 29.19 -27.50 -7.05
C MET A 1 27.85 -27.38 -6.35
N VAL A 2 27.80 -26.79 -5.15
CA VAL A 2 26.50 -26.43 -4.55
C VAL A 2 26.00 -25.24 -5.35
N THR A 3 24.92 -25.41 -6.12
CA THR A 3 24.26 -24.32 -6.82
C THR A 3 23.74 -23.36 -5.76
N MET A 4 24.46 -22.27 -5.49
CA MET A 4 24.00 -21.24 -4.57
C MET A 4 22.76 -20.57 -5.17
N ARG A 5 21.60 -20.81 -4.56
CA ARG A 5 20.37 -20.08 -4.88
C ARG A 5 20.51 -18.66 -4.32
N ARG A 6 20.28 -17.65 -5.16
CA ARG A 6 20.29 -16.24 -4.76
C ARG A 6 18.89 -15.67 -4.91
N SER A 7 18.36 -15.07 -3.85
CA SER A 7 17.05 -14.41 -3.88
C SER A 7 17.20 -13.00 -4.46
N VAL A 8 16.29 -12.64 -5.37
CA VAL A 8 16.16 -11.29 -5.92
C VAL A 8 14.74 -10.81 -5.59
N SER A 9 14.64 -9.82 -4.72
CA SER A 9 13.37 -9.33 -4.18
C SER A 9 12.91 -8.09 -4.95
N LEU A 10 11.64 -8.08 -5.38
CA LEU A 10 10.98 -6.89 -5.97
C LEU A 10 10.34 -6.00 -4.90
N PHE A 11 10.19 -6.52 -3.67
CA PHE A 11 9.74 -5.79 -2.49
C PHE A 11 10.26 -6.48 -1.22
N MET A 12 11.01 -5.76 -0.38
CA MET A 12 11.60 -6.38 0.82
C MET A 12 10.61 -6.43 1.98
N ALA A 13 10.59 -7.56 2.68
CA ALA A 13 9.94 -7.71 3.97
C ALA A 13 10.92 -8.30 4.99
N ALA A 14 10.45 -8.53 6.23
CA ALA A 14 11.30 -8.96 7.34
C ALA A 14 12.13 -10.22 7.03
N ASN A 15 11.60 -11.14 6.23
CA ASN A 15 12.23 -12.39 5.80
C ASN A 15 13.48 -12.21 4.92
N VAL A 16 13.65 -11.08 4.22
CA VAL A 16 14.78 -10.86 3.29
C VAL A 16 15.68 -9.68 3.66
N ARG A 17 15.28 -8.82 4.61
CA ARG A 17 16.08 -7.65 5.04
C ARG A 17 17.50 -8.01 5.44
N GLN A 18 17.64 -9.04 6.26
CA GLN A 18 18.96 -9.45 6.76
C GLN A 18 19.84 -10.00 5.63
N SER A 19 19.28 -10.83 4.74
CA SER A 19 20.08 -11.42 3.66
C SER A 19 20.53 -10.39 2.63
N VAL A 20 19.70 -9.37 2.34
CA VAL A 20 20.12 -8.23 1.51
C VAL A 20 21.21 -7.42 2.20
N ALA A 21 21.06 -7.10 3.49
CA ALA A 21 22.07 -6.35 4.25
C ALA A 21 23.42 -7.08 4.34
N GLU A 22 23.41 -8.42 4.35
CA GLU A 22 24.61 -9.26 4.37
C GLU A 22 25.15 -9.60 2.97
N GLY A 23 24.58 -9.05 1.89
CA GLY A 23 25.01 -9.31 0.51
C GLY A 23 24.69 -10.72 -0.01
N ARG A 24 23.84 -11.49 0.69
CA ARG A 24 23.38 -12.84 0.30
C ARG A 24 22.15 -12.83 -0.61
N SER A 25 21.48 -11.69 -0.76
CA SER A 25 20.32 -11.49 -1.62
C SER A 25 20.36 -10.10 -2.24
N ASP A 26 19.61 -9.91 -3.32
CA ASP A 26 19.48 -8.62 -4.01
C ASP A 26 18.05 -8.08 -3.89
N ALA A 27 17.90 -6.78 -4.11
CA ALA A 27 16.60 -6.12 -4.23
C ALA A 27 16.58 -5.21 -5.46
N ILE A 28 15.50 -5.22 -6.22
CA ILE A 28 15.29 -4.36 -7.38
C ILE A 28 14.34 -3.23 -6.97
N PRO A 29 14.76 -1.96 -7.05
CA PRO A 29 13.85 -0.84 -6.87
C PRO A 29 12.94 -0.69 -8.09
N ILE A 30 11.64 -0.90 -7.91
CA ILE A 30 10.64 -0.77 -8.97
C ILE A 30 9.26 -0.44 -8.39
N PHE A 31 8.47 0.36 -9.11
CA PHE A 31 7.07 0.59 -8.76
C PHE A 31 6.24 -0.67 -8.96
N LEU A 32 5.23 -0.88 -8.12
CA LEU A 32 4.48 -2.12 -8.15
C LEU A 32 3.71 -2.29 -9.48
N GLN A 33 3.14 -1.21 -10.03
CA GLN A 33 2.50 -1.24 -11.36
C GLN A 33 3.47 -1.59 -12.51
N ASP A 34 4.79 -1.44 -12.32
CA ASP A 34 5.78 -1.69 -13.37
C ASP A 34 6.34 -3.12 -13.33
N ILE A 35 6.11 -3.87 -12.26
CA ILE A 35 6.59 -5.25 -12.14
C ILE A 35 6.11 -6.13 -13.30
N PRO A 36 4.82 -6.15 -13.68
CA PRO A 36 4.36 -6.93 -14.83
C PRO A 36 5.12 -6.67 -16.12
N LYS A 37 5.57 -5.42 -16.34
CA LYS A 37 6.35 -5.04 -17.53
C LYS A 37 7.70 -5.76 -17.59
N LEU A 38 8.30 -6.10 -16.44
CA LEU A 38 9.54 -6.88 -16.41
C LEU A 38 9.35 -8.25 -17.06
N PHE A 39 8.21 -8.90 -16.78
CA PHE A 39 7.89 -10.22 -17.30
C PHE A 39 7.45 -10.16 -18.77
N HIS A 40 6.50 -9.28 -19.12
CA HIS A 40 6.00 -9.17 -20.50
C HIS A 40 7.08 -8.74 -21.50
N ARG A 41 8.04 -7.91 -21.06
CA ARG A 41 9.19 -7.49 -21.89
C ARG A 41 10.37 -8.47 -21.82
N LYS A 42 10.25 -9.56 -21.06
CA LYS A 42 11.30 -10.57 -20.85
C LYS A 42 12.61 -9.97 -20.31
N ILE A 43 12.52 -8.88 -19.54
CA ILE A 43 13.67 -8.33 -18.78
C ILE A 43 14.00 -9.31 -17.64
N ILE A 44 12.95 -9.83 -16.99
CA ILE A 44 13.03 -10.99 -16.11
C ILE A 44 12.10 -12.04 -16.71
N GLN A 45 12.62 -13.22 -17.02
CA GLN A 45 11.81 -14.31 -17.53
C GLN A 45 11.92 -15.50 -16.56
N PRO A 46 10.88 -15.76 -15.75
CA PRO A 46 10.87 -16.92 -14.89
C PRO A 46 10.87 -18.20 -15.72
N ASP A 47 11.71 -19.17 -15.37
CA ASP A 47 11.59 -20.51 -15.94
C ASP A 47 10.41 -21.26 -15.31
N ILE A 48 10.20 -21.07 -14.01
CA ILE A 48 9.19 -21.76 -13.20
C ILE A 48 8.42 -20.75 -12.35
N ALA A 49 7.10 -20.82 -12.39
CA ALA A 49 6.22 -20.19 -11.41
C ALA A 49 5.72 -21.23 -10.40
N LEU A 50 5.94 -20.95 -9.11
CA LEU A 50 5.35 -21.70 -8.01
C LEU A 50 4.16 -20.88 -7.48
N ILE A 51 2.96 -21.41 -7.61
CA ILE A 51 1.72 -20.72 -7.20
C ILE A 51 0.94 -21.57 -6.21
N GLN A 52 0.10 -20.94 -5.40
CA GLN A 52 -0.90 -21.63 -4.58
C GLN A 52 -2.28 -21.24 -5.08
N VAL A 53 -3.19 -22.20 -5.22
CA VAL A 53 -4.52 -21.99 -5.82
C VAL A 53 -5.61 -22.72 -5.04
N SER A 54 -6.85 -22.27 -5.19
CA SER A 54 -8.04 -23.02 -4.75
C SER A 54 -8.18 -24.33 -5.54
N PRO A 55 -8.97 -25.31 -5.05
CA PRO A 55 -9.41 -26.44 -5.87
C PRO A 55 -10.12 -25.96 -7.14
N PRO A 56 -10.07 -26.74 -8.24
CA PRO A 56 -10.81 -26.43 -9.44
C PRO A 56 -12.31 -26.55 -9.20
N ASP A 57 -13.08 -25.65 -9.79
CA ASP A 57 -14.53 -25.77 -9.86
C ASP A 57 -14.99 -26.81 -10.90
N GLN A 58 -16.31 -26.95 -11.06
CA GLN A 58 -16.92 -27.88 -12.03
C GLN A 58 -16.55 -27.61 -13.50
N HIS A 59 -15.96 -26.45 -13.80
CA HIS A 59 -15.52 -26.05 -15.13
C HIS A 59 -13.99 -26.11 -15.28
N GLY A 60 -13.28 -26.64 -14.27
CA GLY A 60 -11.82 -26.78 -14.29
C GLY A 60 -11.06 -25.49 -13.96
N TYR A 61 -11.72 -24.47 -13.38
CA TYR A 61 -11.05 -23.24 -12.97
C TYR A 61 -10.67 -23.26 -11.50
N CYS A 62 -9.38 -23.10 -11.24
CA CYS A 62 -8.84 -22.71 -9.94
C CYS A 62 -8.80 -21.18 -9.81
N SER A 63 -8.52 -20.69 -8.60
CA SER A 63 -8.31 -19.28 -8.30
C SER A 63 -6.96 -19.06 -7.60
N LEU A 64 -6.22 -18.03 -8.00
CA LEU A 64 -5.02 -17.53 -7.30
C LEU A 64 -5.33 -16.98 -5.89
N GLY A 65 -6.61 -16.69 -5.63
CA GLY A 65 -7.13 -16.38 -4.30
C GLY A 65 -6.61 -15.06 -3.76
N THR A 66 -5.70 -15.13 -2.78
CA THR A 66 -5.24 -13.95 -2.04
C THR A 66 -4.20 -13.12 -2.79
N SER A 67 -3.59 -13.62 -3.87
CA SER A 67 -2.48 -12.93 -4.55
C SER A 67 -2.60 -13.04 -6.07
N VAL A 68 -3.12 -11.99 -6.71
CA VAL A 68 -3.14 -11.86 -8.17
C VAL A 68 -1.93 -11.04 -8.62
N ASP A 69 -1.85 -9.82 -8.08
CA ASP A 69 -0.71 -8.91 -8.15
C ASP A 69 0.18 -9.03 -9.39
N CYS A 70 1.47 -9.28 -9.19
CA CYS A 70 2.42 -9.64 -10.23
C CYS A 70 2.46 -11.15 -10.48
N VAL A 71 1.92 -11.99 -9.59
CA VAL A 71 1.85 -13.46 -9.77
C VAL A 71 1.19 -13.82 -11.10
N ARG A 72 0.11 -13.13 -11.47
CA ARG A 72 -0.58 -13.35 -12.74
C ARG A 72 0.32 -13.07 -13.94
N SER A 73 1.00 -11.94 -13.98
CA SER A 73 1.97 -11.64 -15.03
C SER A 73 3.19 -12.57 -15.03
N ALA A 74 3.63 -13.04 -13.85
CA ALA A 74 4.76 -13.97 -13.74
C ALA A 74 4.40 -15.36 -14.30
N LEU A 75 3.24 -15.91 -13.94
CA LEU A 75 2.83 -17.25 -14.38
C LEU A 75 2.62 -17.31 -15.89
N VAL A 76 2.00 -16.30 -16.51
CA VAL A 76 1.75 -16.31 -17.98
C VAL A 76 3.04 -16.18 -18.80
N ASN A 77 4.13 -15.70 -18.20
CA ASN A 77 5.44 -15.60 -18.83
C ASN A 77 6.41 -16.73 -18.41
N SER A 78 5.96 -17.66 -17.57
CA SER A 78 6.75 -18.78 -17.09
C SER A 78 6.71 -19.95 -18.07
N LYS A 79 7.78 -20.77 -18.12
CA LYS A 79 7.82 -21.96 -18.98
C LYS A 79 7.10 -23.15 -18.34
N ILE A 80 7.13 -23.22 -17.00
CA ILE A 80 6.52 -24.27 -16.20
C ILE A 80 5.73 -23.62 -15.06
N ILE A 81 4.49 -24.06 -14.86
CA ILE A 81 3.62 -23.66 -13.76
C ILE A 81 3.41 -24.87 -12.84
N ILE A 82 3.84 -24.72 -11.59
CA ILE A 82 3.62 -25.72 -10.53
C ILE A 82 2.65 -25.12 -9.52
N ALA A 83 1.50 -25.76 -9.34
CA ALA A 83 0.45 -25.31 -8.44
C ALA A 83 0.40 -26.16 -7.17
N GLN A 84 0.41 -25.51 -6.01
CA GLN A 84 -0.08 -26.09 -4.76
C GLN A 84 -1.59 -25.84 -4.67
N VAL A 85 -2.38 -26.90 -4.77
CA VAL A 85 -3.83 -26.85 -4.57
C VAL A 85 -4.13 -26.92 -3.08
N ASN A 86 -4.84 -25.93 -2.55
CA ASN A 86 -5.13 -25.80 -1.13
C ASN A 86 -6.60 -25.45 -0.93
N VAL A 87 -7.37 -26.29 -0.23
CA VAL A 87 -8.79 -26.04 0.06
C VAL A 87 -9.04 -24.79 0.91
N ASN A 88 -8.01 -24.29 1.61
CA ASN A 88 -8.10 -23.05 2.39
C ASN A 88 -7.82 -21.79 1.55
N MET A 89 -7.42 -21.93 0.28
CA MET A 89 -7.25 -20.79 -0.61
C MET A 89 -8.62 -20.31 -1.10
N PRO A 90 -9.03 -19.06 -0.79
CA PRO A 90 -10.33 -18.57 -1.22
C PRO A 90 -10.43 -18.47 -2.74
N ARG A 91 -11.62 -18.72 -3.27
CA ARG A 91 -11.93 -18.55 -4.69
C ARG A 91 -12.38 -17.11 -4.95
N THR A 92 -11.42 -16.23 -5.25
CA THR A 92 -11.69 -14.84 -5.62
C THR A 92 -11.96 -14.72 -7.13
N PHE A 93 -12.67 -13.66 -7.52
CA PHE A 93 -13.01 -13.37 -8.92
C PHE A 93 -12.05 -12.34 -9.54
N GLY A 94 -12.18 -12.10 -10.85
CA GLY A 94 -11.32 -11.21 -11.62
C GLY A 94 -10.21 -11.99 -12.33
N ASP A 95 -9.01 -11.44 -12.36
CA ASP A 95 -7.84 -12.03 -13.02
C ASP A 95 -7.22 -13.20 -12.22
N ALA A 96 -7.81 -13.51 -11.06
CA ALA A 96 -7.44 -14.65 -10.22
C ALA A 96 -7.70 -16.01 -10.89
N LEU A 97 -8.60 -16.10 -11.86
CA LEU A 97 -9.04 -17.38 -12.42
C LEU A 97 -7.98 -17.98 -13.36
N ILE A 98 -7.67 -19.26 -13.15
CA ILE A 98 -6.75 -20.05 -13.97
C ILE A 98 -7.33 -21.44 -14.24
N HIS A 99 -7.41 -21.84 -15.51
CA HIS A 99 -7.88 -23.17 -15.88
C HIS A 99 -6.77 -24.22 -15.66
N VAL A 100 -7.13 -25.42 -15.20
CA VAL A 100 -6.19 -26.53 -14.92
C VAL A 100 -5.32 -26.93 -16.10
N SER A 101 -5.78 -26.69 -17.35
CA SER A 101 -4.97 -26.98 -18.55
C SER A 101 -3.73 -26.11 -18.70
N HIS A 102 -3.60 -25.04 -17.92
CA HIS A 102 -2.42 -24.19 -17.90
C HIS A 102 -1.39 -24.61 -16.84
N VAL A 103 -1.72 -25.58 -15.98
CA VAL A 103 -0.84 -26.04 -14.90
C VAL A 103 -0.11 -27.30 -15.35
N ASP A 104 1.23 -27.29 -15.31
CA ASP A 104 2.06 -28.44 -15.71
C ASP A 104 2.12 -29.51 -14.62
N TYR A 105 2.21 -29.08 -13.35
CA TYR A 105 2.27 -29.96 -12.19
C TYR A 105 1.42 -29.42 -11.05
N ALA A 106 0.73 -30.30 -10.34
CA ALA A 106 -0.06 -29.96 -9.17
C ALA A 106 0.30 -30.84 -7.97
N VAL A 107 0.32 -30.24 -6.78
CA VAL A 107 0.43 -30.94 -5.49
C VAL A 107 -0.68 -30.46 -4.57
N GLU A 108 -1.33 -31.38 -3.86
CA GLU A 108 -2.31 -31.01 -2.84
C GLU A 108 -1.60 -30.79 -1.50
N ASP A 109 -1.85 -29.64 -0.87
CA ASP A 109 -1.44 -29.37 0.50
C ASP A 109 -2.41 -28.35 1.12
N ASN A 110 -3.14 -28.83 2.13
CA ASN A 110 -4.20 -28.13 2.83
C ASN A 110 -3.71 -27.43 4.11
N THR A 111 -2.43 -27.09 4.17
CA THR A 111 -1.89 -26.23 5.24
C THR A 111 -2.66 -24.90 5.30
N PRO A 112 -3.15 -24.46 6.48
CA PRO A 112 -3.85 -23.18 6.60
C PRO A 112 -3.04 -22.01 6.07
N LEU A 113 -3.71 -21.03 5.45
CA LEU A 113 -3.05 -19.84 4.95
C LEU A 113 -2.38 -19.05 6.08
N PRO A 114 -1.23 -18.40 5.83
CA PRO A 114 -0.63 -17.50 6.80
C PRO A 114 -1.61 -16.40 7.20
N GLU A 115 -1.79 -16.21 8.51
CA GLU A 115 -2.61 -15.13 9.03
C GLU A 115 -1.74 -13.94 9.44
N HIS A 116 -2.19 -12.74 9.10
CA HIS A 116 -1.67 -11.48 9.57
C HIS A 116 -2.76 -10.77 10.37
N GLY A 117 -2.57 -10.69 11.68
CA GLY A 117 -3.52 -10.06 12.60
C GLY A 117 -3.14 -8.62 12.95
N SER A 118 -4.14 -7.86 13.41
CA SER A 118 -3.93 -6.56 14.07
C SER A 118 -2.92 -6.74 15.21
N LYS A 119 -1.94 -5.83 15.31
CA LYS A 119 -0.91 -5.83 16.36
C LYS A 119 -1.45 -5.40 17.74
N GLY A 120 -2.75 -5.57 17.98
CA GLY A 120 -3.48 -4.98 19.09
C GLY A 120 -4.20 -3.70 18.69
N ALA A 121 -4.82 -3.04 19.68
CA ALA A 121 -5.49 -1.76 19.46
C ALA A 121 -4.48 -0.71 18.99
N ALA A 122 -4.92 0.18 18.11
CA ALA A 122 -4.14 1.35 17.70
C ALA A 122 -3.74 2.18 18.93
N SER A 123 -2.56 2.79 18.89
CA SER A 123 -2.15 3.73 19.94
C SER A 123 -3.05 4.97 19.96
N ALA A 124 -2.94 5.81 20.99
CA ALA A 124 -3.70 7.07 21.05
C ALA A 124 -3.32 7.99 19.86
N GLU A 125 -2.05 8.03 19.51
CA GLU A 125 -1.52 8.79 18.37
C GLU A 125 -2.06 8.25 17.04
N GLU A 126 -2.05 6.93 16.85
CA GLU A 126 -2.59 6.29 15.63
C GLU A 126 -4.10 6.50 15.51
N THR A 127 -4.82 6.42 16.64
CA THR A 127 -6.26 6.70 16.71
C THR A 127 -6.57 8.14 16.33
N GLU A 128 -5.79 9.11 16.84
CA GLU A 128 -5.96 10.52 16.51
C GLU A 128 -5.65 10.81 15.03
N ILE A 129 -4.61 10.18 14.47
CA ILE A 129 -4.34 10.23 13.01
C ILE A 129 -5.56 9.72 12.23
N GLY A 130 -6.11 8.57 12.63
CA GLY A 130 -7.30 8.00 12.02
C GLY A 130 -8.49 8.95 12.03
N ARG A 131 -8.74 9.58 13.19
CA ARG A 131 -9.80 10.57 13.37
C ARG A 131 -9.57 11.82 12.51
N LEU A 132 -8.35 12.38 12.50
CA LEU A 132 -8.00 13.55 11.69
C LEU A 132 -8.23 13.29 10.21
N ILE A 133 -7.82 12.12 9.69
CA ILE A 133 -8.04 11.75 8.30
C ILE A 133 -9.53 11.56 8.01
N GLY A 134 -10.24 10.78 8.84
CA GLY A 134 -11.66 10.50 8.65
C GLY A 134 -12.52 11.76 8.69
N ASP A 135 -12.36 12.59 9.72
CA ASP A 135 -13.24 13.75 9.94
C ASP A 135 -12.99 14.89 8.95
N ASN A 136 -11.76 15.01 8.41
CA ASN A 136 -11.36 16.22 7.66
C ASN A 136 -10.99 15.97 6.20
N LEU A 137 -10.63 14.73 5.82
CA LEU A 137 -10.09 14.43 4.50
C LEU A 137 -10.89 13.38 3.73
N VAL A 138 -11.68 12.55 4.41
CA VAL A 138 -12.56 11.58 3.73
C VAL A 138 -13.95 12.20 3.56
N GLU A 139 -14.46 12.17 2.32
CA GLU A 139 -15.79 12.63 1.96
C GLU A 139 -16.72 11.43 1.74
N ASP A 140 -18.03 11.61 1.95
CA ASP A 140 -19.04 10.64 1.50
C ASP A 140 -18.90 10.42 -0.02
N GLY A 141 -18.99 9.15 -0.45
CA GLY A 141 -18.79 8.77 -1.85
C GLY A 141 -17.33 8.67 -2.30
N ALA A 142 -16.35 8.91 -1.43
CA ALA A 142 -14.93 8.76 -1.75
C ALA A 142 -14.55 7.30 -2.00
N THR A 143 -13.55 7.08 -2.85
CA THR A 143 -12.92 5.77 -3.04
C THR A 143 -11.61 5.71 -2.29
N LEU A 144 -11.44 4.68 -1.47
CA LEU A 144 -10.31 4.55 -0.58
C LEU A 144 -9.25 3.60 -1.17
N GLN A 145 -8.00 4.02 -1.03
CA GLN A 145 -6.83 3.14 -1.02
C GLN A 145 -6.12 3.28 0.32
N MET A 146 -5.74 2.14 0.89
CA MET A 146 -4.88 2.11 2.07
C MET A 146 -4.11 0.79 2.17
N GLY A 147 -2.98 0.82 2.87
CA GLY A 147 -2.20 -0.37 3.18
C GLY A 147 -2.69 -1.11 4.44
N ILE A 148 -1.83 -1.94 5.00
CA ILE A 148 -2.03 -2.62 6.28
C ILE A 148 -1.35 -1.87 7.44
N GLY A 149 -1.83 -2.12 8.66
CA GLY A 149 -1.22 -1.66 9.90
C GLY A 149 -2.14 -0.74 10.70
N SER A 150 -1.66 -0.32 11.87
CA SER A 150 -2.49 0.37 12.86
C SER A 150 -3.08 1.70 12.36
N ILE A 151 -2.35 2.46 11.53
CA ILE A 151 -2.85 3.73 10.98
C ILE A 151 -4.02 3.48 10.00
N PRO A 152 -3.88 2.65 8.94
CA PRO A 152 -5.03 2.27 8.11
C PRO A 152 -6.22 1.73 8.91
N ASP A 153 -5.98 0.85 9.89
CA ASP A 153 -7.05 0.28 10.73
C ASP A 153 -7.74 1.36 11.59
N ALA A 154 -6.98 2.34 12.10
CA ALA A 154 -7.52 3.49 12.83
C ALA A 154 -8.35 4.40 11.92
N VAL A 155 -7.91 4.63 10.67
CA VAL A 155 -8.71 5.37 9.69
C VAL A 155 -10.02 4.63 9.44
N LEU A 156 -10.00 3.35 9.08
CA LEU A 156 -11.22 2.56 8.84
C LEU A 156 -12.17 2.63 10.05
N SER A 157 -11.63 2.60 11.27
CA SER A 157 -12.41 2.71 12.49
C SER A 157 -13.09 4.08 12.66
N ALA A 158 -12.51 5.16 12.15
CA ALA A 158 -13.09 6.49 12.13
C ALA A 158 -14.16 6.68 11.03
N LEU A 159 -14.22 5.79 10.04
CA LEU A 159 -15.13 5.93 8.89
C LEU A 159 -16.54 5.36 9.09
N LYS A 160 -16.89 4.90 10.29
CA LYS A 160 -18.15 4.15 10.57
C LYS A 160 -19.45 4.92 10.34
N ASN A 161 -19.39 6.24 10.15
CA ASN A 161 -20.54 7.09 9.86
C ASN A 161 -20.56 7.63 8.41
N HIS A 162 -19.53 7.32 7.61
CA HIS A 162 -19.47 7.74 6.22
C HIS A 162 -20.39 6.87 5.35
N LYS A 163 -20.79 7.42 4.21
CA LYS A 163 -21.75 6.81 3.30
C LYS A 163 -21.17 6.63 1.91
N ASP A 164 -21.62 5.58 1.25
CA ASP A 164 -21.35 5.31 -0.16
C ASP A 164 -19.86 5.24 -0.54
N LEU A 165 -19.01 4.85 0.41
CA LEU A 165 -17.58 4.69 0.18
C LEU A 165 -17.31 3.59 -0.86
N GLY A 166 -16.26 3.79 -1.64
CA GLY A 166 -15.69 2.79 -2.54
C GLY A 166 -14.33 2.28 -2.05
N ILE A 167 -13.92 1.11 -2.54
CA ILE A 167 -12.58 0.55 -2.35
C ILE A 167 -12.00 0.23 -3.73
N HIS A 168 -10.84 0.82 -3.99
CA HIS A 168 -9.96 0.48 -5.10
C HIS A 168 -8.54 0.59 -4.56
N SER A 169 -7.96 -0.54 -4.18
CA SER A 169 -6.73 -0.56 -3.40
C SER A 169 -5.83 -1.67 -3.89
N GLU A 170 -4.51 -1.49 -3.77
CA GLU A 170 -3.55 -2.58 -3.98
C GLU A 170 -3.89 -3.80 -3.11
N MET A 171 -4.18 -3.53 -1.83
CA MET A 171 -4.62 -4.53 -0.85
C MET A 171 -5.66 -3.95 0.12
N PHE A 172 -6.40 -4.81 0.80
CA PHE A 172 -7.26 -4.38 1.92
C PHE A 172 -7.23 -5.39 3.07
N SER A 173 -7.54 -4.91 4.28
CA SER A 173 -7.52 -5.68 5.52
C SER A 173 -8.93 -5.93 6.06
N VAL A 174 -9.00 -6.67 7.17
CA VAL A 174 -10.23 -7.02 7.91
C VAL A 174 -11.08 -5.79 8.24
N GLY A 175 -10.49 -4.61 8.44
CA GLY A 175 -11.24 -3.40 8.80
C GLY A 175 -12.29 -2.98 7.77
N VAL A 176 -12.11 -3.34 6.48
CA VAL A 176 -13.10 -3.06 5.43
C VAL A 176 -14.39 -3.85 5.67
N ILE A 177 -14.31 -5.03 6.28
CA ILE A 177 -15.48 -5.91 6.51
C ILE A 177 -16.50 -5.23 7.44
N ASP A 178 -16.05 -4.55 8.51
CA ASP A 178 -16.95 -3.81 9.42
C ASP A 178 -17.68 -2.68 8.68
N LEU A 179 -16.97 -1.93 7.83
CA LEU A 179 -17.57 -0.86 7.02
C LEU A 179 -18.56 -1.38 5.99
N VAL A 180 -18.31 -2.56 5.41
CA VAL A 180 -19.27 -3.23 4.51
C VAL A 180 -20.51 -3.68 5.29
N LYS A 181 -20.33 -4.34 6.43
CA LYS A 181 -21.45 -4.80 7.30
C LYS A 181 -22.33 -3.64 7.76
N ARG A 182 -21.75 -2.45 7.96
CA ARG A 182 -22.46 -1.21 8.32
C ARG A 182 -23.12 -0.49 7.15
N GLY A 183 -22.86 -0.91 5.91
CA GLY A 183 -23.34 -0.24 4.70
C GLY A 183 -22.59 1.05 4.37
N CYS A 184 -21.44 1.32 5.01
CA CYS A 184 -20.60 2.48 4.70
C CYS A 184 -19.90 2.29 3.36
N VAL A 185 -19.40 1.09 3.07
CA VAL A 185 -18.78 0.72 1.79
C VAL A 185 -19.81 0.05 0.88
N THR A 186 -20.17 0.74 -0.20
CA THR A 186 -21.15 0.25 -1.19
C THR A 186 -20.56 0.13 -2.59
N ASN A 187 -19.46 0.85 -2.88
CA ASN A 187 -18.88 0.97 -4.22
C ASN A 187 -19.85 1.54 -5.28
N ASN A 188 -20.99 2.12 -4.88
CA ASN A 188 -22.04 2.57 -5.81
C ASN A 188 -21.67 3.86 -6.56
N LYS A 189 -20.74 4.65 -6.02
CA LYS A 189 -20.28 5.90 -6.64
C LYS A 189 -19.11 5.71 -7.58
N LYS A 190 -18.40 4.58 -7.51
CA LYS A 190 -17.27 4.27 -8.39
C LYS A 190 -17.70 4.34 -9.86
N LYS A 191 -16.81 4.88 -10.71
CA LYS A 191 -17.04 4.99 -12.16
C LYS A 191 -16.69 3.71 -12.91
N VAL A 192 -15.64 3.03 -12.46
CA VAL A 192 -15.20 1.72 -12.95
C VAL A 192 -15.32 0.70 -11.83
N HIS A 193 -15.65 -0.56 -12.14
CA HIS A 193 -15.93 -1.61 -11.14
C HIS A 193 -16.98 -1.18 -10.10
N LYS A 194 -18.07 -0.57 -10.60
CA LYS A 194 -19.18 -0.11 -9.76
C LYS A 194 -19.80 -1.28 -9.00
N GLY A 195 -20.05 -1.09 -7.71
CA GLY A 195 -20.61 -2.13 -6.84
C GLY A 195 -19.63 -3.24 -6.49
N ARG A 196 -18.33 -3.09 -6.78
CA ARG A 196 -17.27 -4.07 -6.47
C ARG A 196 -16.13 -3.43 -5.69
N ILE A 197 -15.64 -4.12 -4.66
CA ILE A 197 -14.34 -3.87 -4.05
C ILE A 197 -13.28 -4.38 -5.03
N VAL A 198 -12.33 -3.52 -5.39
CA VAL A 198 -11.19 -3.90 -6.22
C VAL A 198 -9.93 -4.00 -5.37
N GLY A 199 -9.27 -5.16 -5.47
CA GLY A 199 -8.00 -5.49 -4.84
C GLY A 199 -7.01 -6.10 -5.84
N SER A 200 -5.75 -6.25 -5.44
CA SER A 200 -4.76 -7.03 -6.21
C SER A 200 -4.11 -8.15 -5.40
N PHE A 201 -3.97 -7.94 -4.09
CA PHE A 201 -3.68 -9.00 -3.12
C PHE A 201 -4.29 -8.74 -1.74
N LEU A 202 -4.26 -9.73 -0.86
CA LEU A 202 -4.88 -9.72 0.46
C LEU A 202 -3.87 -10.12 1.54
N VAL A 203 -3.90 -9.39 2.65
CA VAL A 203 -3.14 -9.73 3.85
C VAL A 203 -4.08 -9.58 5.04
N GLY A 204 -4.40 -10.70 5.69
CA GLY A 204 -5.34 -10.68 6.80
C GLY A 204 -5.42 -12.01 7.52
N ASN A 205 -6.54 -12.26 8.17
CA ASN A 205 -6.81 -13.46 8.94
C ASN A 205 -7.89 -14.31 8.27
N LYS A 206 -8.29 -15.39 8.93
CA LYS A 206 -9.36 -16.26 8.44
C LYS A 206 -10.68 -15.51 8.13
N GLU A 207 -11.05 -14.49 8.91
CA GLU A 207 -12.27 -13.71 8.64
C GLU A 207 -12.20 -13.02 7.27
N LEU A 208 -11.05 -12.45 6.90
CA LEU A 208 -10.87 -11.86 5.58
C LEU A 208 -10.94 -12.92 4.48
N TYR A 209 -10.28 -14.06 4.67
CA TYR A 209 -10.26 -15.13 3.68
C TYR A 209 -11.67 -15.71 3.45
N ASP A 210 -12.43 -15.93 4.51
CA ASP A 210 -13.83 -16.37 4.43
C ASP A 210 -14.73 -15.30 3.76
N PHE A 211 -14.48 -14.02 4.02
CA PHE A 211 -15.27 -12.92 3.44
C PHE A 211 -15.09 -12.78 1.93
N VAL A 212 -13.89 -13.04 1.41
CA VAL A 212 -13.60 -12.91 -0.02
C VAL A 212 -13.91 -14.18 -0.82
N ASP A 213 -14.01 -15.34 -0.15
CA ASP A 213 -14.28 -16.62 -0.81
C ASP A 213 -15.64 -16.62 -1.53
N ASN A 214 -15.62 -16.90 -2.83
CA ASN A 214 -16.79 -16.94 -3.70
C ASN A 214 -17.72 -15.72 -3.58
N ASN A 215 -17.17 -14.56 -3.22
CA ASN A 215 -17.93 -13.35 -3.02
C ASN A 215 -17.87 -12.44 -4.25
N PRO A 216 -18.95 -12.32 -5.05
CA PRO A 216 -18.92 -11.51 -6.26
C PRO A 216 -18.75 -10.02 -5.96
N PHE A 217 -18.91 -9.57 -4.71
CA PHE A 217 -18.60 -8.19 -4.31
C PHE A 217 -17.10 -7.87 -4.42
N ILE A 218 -16.23 -8.88 -4.50
CA ILE A 218 -14.78 -8.73 -4.57
C ILE A 218 -14.28 -9.05 -5.98
N GLU A 219 -13.38 -8.22 -6.49
CA GLU A 219 -12.72 -8.40 -7.77
C GLU A 219 -11.21 -8.20 -7.58
N MET A 220 -10.44 -9.25 -7.81
CA MET A 220 -8.98 -9.26 -7.67
C MET A 220 -8.35 -9.18 -9.06
N LEU A 221 -7.58 -8.11 -9.32
CA LEU A 221 -7.07 -7.77 -10.64
C LEU A 221 -5.55 -7.64 -10.65
N GLU A 222 -4.94 -7.72 -11.84
CA GLU A 222 -3.50 -7.51 -12.02
C GLU A 222 -3.04 -6.14 -11.54
N ILE A 223 -1.81 -6.09 -11.01
CA ILE A 223 -1.35 -4.90 -10.31
C ILE A 223 -1.08 -3.71 -11.24
N ASP A 224 -0.73 -3.96 -12.50
CA ASP A 224 -0.55 -2.91 -13.51
C ASP A 224 -1.87 -2.29 -14.00
N TYR A 225 -3.01 -2.88 -13.62
CA TYR A 225 -4.33 -2.25 -13.72
C TYR A 225 -4.71 -1.53 -12.42
N VAL A 226 -4.64 -2.22 -11.28
CA VAL A 226 -5.08 -1.68 -9.97
C VAL A 226 -4.26 -0.44 -9.59
N ASN A 227 -2.95 -0.47 -9.79
CA ASN A 227 -2.05 0.64 -9.49
C ASN A 227 -1.82 1.57 -10.69
N ASN A 228 -2.54 1.38 -11.80
CA ASN A 228 -2.42 2.29 -12.92
C ASN A 228 -2.92 3.68 -12.52
N THR A 229 -2.04 4.67 -12.54
CA THR A 229 -2.37 6.07 -12.18
C THR A 229 -3.60 6.60 -12.90
N HIS A 230 -3.80 6.24 -14.17
CA HIS A 230 -4.99 6.62 -14.93
C HIS A 230 -6.27 5.96 -14.39
N ILE A 231 -6.24 4.66 -14.09
CA ILE A 231 -7.41 3.96 -13.52
C ILE A 231 -7.73 4.49 -12.12
N VAL A 232 -6.69 4.71 -11.31
CA VAL A 232 -6.80 5.32 -9.98
C VAL A 232 -7.44 6.71 -10.07
N SER A 233 -7.04 7.53 -11.04
CA SER A 233 -7.55 8.90 -11.20
C SER A 233 -9.01 8.97 -11.68
N LEU A 234 -9.55 7.88 -12.23
CA LEU A 234 -10.98 7.77 -12.59
C LEU A 234 -11.88 7.54 -11.37
N GLN A 235 -11.31 7.12 -10.22
CA GLN A 235 -12.09 6.87 -9.02
C GLN A 235 -12.61 8.20 -8.42
N PRO A 236 -13.88 8.25 -7.96
CA PRO A 236 -14.45 9.46 -7.37
C PRO A 236 -13.76 9.80 -6.04
N THR A 237 -13.33 11.06 -5.90
CA THR A 237 -12.60 11.56 -4.72
C THR A 237 -11.59 10.52 -4.23
N MET A 238 -10.65 10.13 -5.09
CA MET A 238 -9.70 9.06 -4.75
C MET A 238 -8.84 9.47 -3.55
N THR A 239 -9.02 8.79 -2.42
CA THR A 239 -8.34 9.07 -1.15
C THR A 239 -7.32 7.97 -0.88
N ALA A 240 -6.07 8.28 -1.16
CA ALA A 240 -4.93 7.38 -1.04
C ALA A 240 -4.18 7.67 0.26
N ILE A 241 -4.18 6.70 1.19
CA ILE A 241 -3.60 6.87 2.53
C ILE A 241 -2.43 5.91 2.68
N ASN A 242 -1.23 6.46 2.81
CA ASN A 242 0.01 5.69 2.90
C ASN A 242 0.87 6.13 4.06
N SER A 243 1.67 5.22 4.61
CA SER A 243 2.58 5.50 5.71
C SER A 243 4.03 5.72 5.23
N CYS A 244 4.84 6.36 6.06
CA CYS A 244 6.26 6.54 5.79
C CYS A 244 7.16 6.43 7.04
N ILE A 245 8.47 6.39 6.80
CA ILE A 245 9.51 6.34 7.83
C ILE A 245 9.85 7.74 8.31
N GLU A 246 10.07 8.69 7.41
CA GLU A 246 10.37 10.08 7.75
C GLU A 246 10.02 11.03 6.61
N VAL A 247 9.73 12.29 6.98
CA VAL A 247 9.45 13.39 6.05
C VAL A 247 10.38 14.54 6.36
N ASP A 248 11.08 15.08 5.36
CA ASP A 248 11.92 16.26 5.58
C ASP A 248 11.16 17.59 5.48
N LEU A 249 11.75 18.69 5.97
CA LEU A 249 11.13 20.03 5.96
C LEU A 249 10.80 20.60 4.56
N THR A 250 11.24 19.93 3.49
CA THR A 250 10.88 20.29 2.11
C THR A 250 9.73 19.44 1.55
N GLY A 251 9.29 18.43 2.31
CA GLY A 251 8.25 17.48 1.94
C GLY A 251 8.78 16.27 1.15
N GLN A 252 10.07 15.92 1.22
CA GLN A 252 10.51 14.61 0.71
C GLN A 252 10.09 13.53 1.68
N VAL A 253 9.65 12.39 1.16
CA VAL A 253 9.19 11.27 1.97
C VAL A 253 10.07 10.07 1.72
N CYS A 254 10.65 9.54 2.79
CA CYS A 254 11.31 8.25 2.81
C CYS A 254 10.36 7.19 3.39
N ALA A 255 10.15 6.10 2.67
CA ALA A 255 9.26 5.02 3.10
C ALA A 255 9.88 3.61 2.99
N ASP A 256 11.01 3.45 2.28
CA ASP A 256 11.58 2.14 1.97
C ASP A 256 12.87 1.81 2.74
N SER A 257 13.46 2.77 3.44
CA SER A 257 14.82 2.65 3.99
C SER A 257 15.03 3.51 5.25
N ILE A 258 16.06 3.17 6.04
CA ILE A 258 16.51 3.98 7.18
C ILE A 258 17.97 4.32 6.93
N GLY A 259 18.22 5.53 6.39
CA GLY A 259 19.52 5.83 5.79
C GLY A 259 19.85 4.81 4.71
N THR A 260 21.05 4.24 4.74
CA THR A 260 21.50 3.22 3.77
C THR A 260 20.89 1.82 3.99
N ARG A 261 20.14 1.60 5.08
CA ARG A 261 19.58 0.28 5.39
C ARG A 261 18.21 0.11 4.75
N MET A 262 18.14 -0.75 3.74
CA MET A 262 16.88 -1.12 3.08
C MET A 262 15.92 -1.82 4.05
N PHE A 263 14.67 -1.36 4.06
CA PHE A 263 13.62 -1.82 4.97
C PHE A 263 12.45 -2.44 4.21
N SER A 264 12.02 -1.85 3.10
CA SER A 264 10.95 -2.38 2.26
C SER A 264 11.24 -2.17 0.78
N GLY A 265 10.26 -1.74 0.00
CA GLY A 265 10.42 -1.30 -1.39
C GLY A 265 9.47 -0.15 -1.67
N PHE A 266 9.42 0.28 -2.93
CA PHE A 266 8.54 1.36 -3.37
C PHE A 266 7.05 1.00 -3.20
N GLY A 267 6.68 -0.24 -3.54
CA GLY A 267 5.28 -0.69 -3.55
C GLY A 267 4.41 0.20 -4.44
N GLY A 268 3.12 0.26 -4.16
CA GLY A 268 2.17 1.15 -4.85
C GLY A 268 2.03 2.55 -4.29
N GLN A 269 2.84 2.97 -3.32
CA GLN A 269 2.64 4.26 -2.66
C GLN A 269 2.62 5.41 -3.67
N VAL A 270 3.62 5.49 -4.54
CA VAL A 270 3.72 6.57 -5.54
C VAL A 270 2.59 6.46 -6.56
N ASP A 271 2.24 5.24 -6.95
CA ASP A 271 1.17 4.96 -7.91
C ASP A 271 -0.16 5.58 -7.45
N PHE A 272 -0.54 5.32 -6.19
CA PHE A 272 -1.77 5.84 -5.61
C PHE A 272 -1.71 7.32 -5.24
N ILE A 273 -0.58 7.79 -4.72
CA ILE A 273 -0.40 9.22 -4.43
C ILE A 273 -0.50 10.04 -5.72
N ARG A 274 0.10 9.57 -6.81
CA ARG A 274 0.02 10.23 -8.10
C ARG A 274 -1.39 10.16 -8.69
N GLY A 275 -1.99 8.98 -8.74
CA GLY A 275 -3.34 8.83 -9.28
C GLY A 275 -4.39 9.62 -8.49
N ALA A 276 -4.28 9.70 -7.16
CA ALA A 276 -5.13 10.56 -6.35
C ALA A 276 -4.92 12.05 -6.66
N ALA A 277 -3.67 12.50 -6.79
CA ALA A 277 -3.35 13.88 -7.17
C ALA A 277 -3.89 14.26 -8.57
N GLU A 278 -3.95 13.30 -9.48
CA GLU A 278 -4.45 13.45 -10.85
C GLU A 278 -5.94 13.16 -11.00
N SER A 279 -6.67 12.92 -9.90
CA SER A 279 -8.09 12.54 -9.95
C SER A 279 -8.88 13.48 -10.86
N VAL A 280 -9.61 12.90 -11.81
CA VAL A 280 -10.28 13.67 -12.89
C VAL A 280 -11.37 14.60 -12.37
N ASP A 281 -11.87 14.38 -11.16
CA ASP A 281 -12.83 15.25 -10.50
C ASP A 281 -12.18 16.39 -9.68
N GLY A 282 -10.85 16.43 -9.62
CA GLY A 282 -10.07 17.44 -8.89
C GLY A 282 -10.18 17.36 -7.37
N ARG A 283 -10.79 16.31 -6.81
CA ARG A 283 -11.05 16.18 -5.37
C ARG A 283 -10.21 15.12 -4.66
N GLY A 284 -9.36 14.39 -5.37
CA GLY A 284 -8.52 13.36 -4.79
C GLY A 284 -7.62 13.85 -3.65
N LYS A 285 -7.33 12.94 -2.71
CA LYS A 285 -6.61 13.21 -1.46
C LYS A 285 -5.40 12.27 -1.34
N PRO A 286 -4.21 12.67 -1.81
CA PRO A 286 -2.98 11.93 -1.56
C PRO A 286 -2.43 12.27 -0.17
N ILE A 287 -2.46 11.27 0.72
CA ILE A 287 -2.18 11.43 2.16
C ILE A 287 -0.98 10.56 2.55
N ILE A 288 0.01 11.20 3.18
CA ILE A 288 1.11 10.54 3.87
C ILE A 288 0.90 10.67 5.38
N ALA A 289 0.76 9.56 6.08
CA ALA A 289 0.47 9.52 7.52
C ALA A 289 1.63 8.91 8.32
N LEU A 290 1.93 9.48 9.48
CA LEU A 290 2.95 8.96 10.39
C LEU A 290 2.72 9.47 11.81
N VAL A 291 3.00 8.65 12.82
CA VAL A 291 3.24 9.17 14.18
C VAL A 291 4.45 10.11 14.12
N SER A 292 4.40 11.24 14.81
CA SER A 292 5.41 12.29 14.71
C SER A 292 6.78 11.90 15.31
N THR A 293 6.81 10.92 16.22
CA THR A 293 8.03 10.38 16.83
C THR A 293 8.12 8.86 16.77
N THR A 294 9.33 8.33 16.97
CA THR A 294 9.56 6.91 17.25
C THR A 294 9.31 6.60 18.74
N LYS A 295 9.29 5.31 19.09
CA LYS A 295 9.23 4.87 20.51
C LYS A 295 10.40 5.36 21.37
N ARG A 296 11.48 5.88 20.76
CA ARG A 296 12.64 6.47 21.45
C ARG A 296 12.59 8.00 21.51
N ASN A 297 11.44 8.60 21.19
CA ASN A 297 11.26 10.04 21.05
C ASN A 297 12.20 10.67 20.01
N GLU A 298 12.49 9.94 18.92
CA GLU A 298 13.19 10.52 17.77
C GLU A 298 12.15 11.09 16.79
N SER A 299 12.31 12.34 16.35
CA SER A 299 11.41 12.98 15.38
C SER A 299 11.42 12.24 14.04
N LYS A 300 10.23 12.04 13.47
CA LYS A 300 10.05 11.54 12.10
C LYS A 300 9.76 12.66 11.10
N ILE A 301 9.52 13.88 11.57
CA ILE A 301 9.66 15.10 10.76
C ILE A 301 11.07 15.63 10.99
N VAL A 302 11.88 15.66 9.93
CA VAL A 302 13.34 15.86 10.04
C VAL A 302 13.81 17.08 9.24
N PRO A 303 14.92 17.75 9.61
CA PRO A 303 15.46 18.83 8.80
C PRO A 303 15.85 18.41 7.39
N THR A 304 16.46 17.23 7.29
CA THR A 304 16.89 16.55 6.07
C THR A 304 16.78 15.04 6.31
N LEU A 305 16.43 14.27 5.29
CA LEU A 305 16.41 12.81 5.37
C LEU A 305 17.77 12.25 5.78
N LYS A 306 17.79 11.08 6.42
CA LYS A 306 19.03 10.40 6.79
C LYS A 306 19.92 10.19 5.57
N VAL A 307 21.23 10.32 5.75
CA VAL A 307 22.20 10.14 4.65
C VAL A 307 22.01 8.75 4.03
N GLY A 308 21.79 8.71 2.72
CA GLY A 308 21.55 7.48 1.95
C GLY A 308 20.10 6.98 1.95
N ALA A 309 19.16 7.68 2.60
CA ALA A 309 17.75 7.32 2.57
C ALA A 309 17.15 7.45 1.15
N GLY A 310 16.36 6.45 0.76
CA GLY A 310 15.60 6.40 -0.48
C GLY A 310 14.40 7.35 -0.44
N VAL A 311 14.36 8.30 -1.38
CA VAL A 311 13.16 9.13 -1.60
C VAL A 311 12.16 8.31 -2.40
N VAL A 312 11.08 7.89 -1.75
CA VAL A 312 9.98 7.16 -2.41
C VAL A 312 9.01 8.17 -3.00
N THR A 313 8.46 9.07 -2.17
CA THR A 313 7.56 10.13 -2.62
C THR A 313 8.30 11.47 -2.64
N THR A 314 8.46 12.05 -3.83
CA THR A 314 9.20 13.29 -4.05
C THR A 314 8.44 14.51 -3.50
N ARG A 315 9.16 15.63 -3.33
CA ARG A 315 8.57 16.93 -2.92
C ARG A 315 7.37 17.33 -3.79
N ALA A 316 7.44 17.05 -5.09
CA ALA A 316 6.42 17.46 -6.06
C ALA A 316 5.15 16.60 -5.96
N HIS A 317 5.24 15.38 -5.41
CA HIS A 317 4.10 14.48 -5.27
C HIS A 317 3.27 14.73 -4.00
N VAL A 318 3.90 15.21 -2.91
CA VAL A 318 3.22 15.31 -1.62
C VAL A 318 2.18 16.43 -1.60
N HIS A 319 0.94 16.08 -1.23
CA HIS A 319 -0.12 17.03 -0.91
C HIS A 319 -0.35 17.09 0.60
N TYR A 320 -0.85 16.02 1.21
CA TYR A 320 -1.15 16.00 2.64
C TYR A 320 -0.15 15.18 3.43
N VAL A 321 0.31 15.72 4.56
CA VAL A 321 1.05 14.98 5.60
C VAL A 321 0.25 15.07 6.89
N VAL A 322 0.02 13.93 7.56
CA VAL A 322 -0.79 13.85 8.79
C VAL A 322 0.00 13.16 9.89
N THR A 323 0.05 13.81 11.06
CA THR A 323 0.49 13.21 12.31
C THR A 323 -0.62 13.32 13.34
N GLU A 324 -0.41 12.78 14.53
CA GLU A 324 -1.33 12.96 15.66
C GLU A 324 -1.42 14.42 16.14
N GLN A 325 -0.57 15.31 15.63
CA GLN A 325 -0.54 16.74 15.96
C GLN A 325 -1.36 17.59 14.97
N GLY A 326 -1.81 17.02 13.85
CA GLY A 326 -2.62 17.73 12.85
C GLY A 326 -2.31 17.38 11.39
N ILE A 327 -2.83 18.21 10.49
CA ILE A 327 -2.76 18.04 9.04
C ILE A 327 -1.96 19.18 8.40
N ALA A 328 -0.95 18.85 7.60
CA ALA A 328 -0.20 19.79 6.77
C ALA A 328 -0.56 19.57 5.29
N ASN A 329 -1.11 20.59 4.63
CA ASN A 329 -1.25 20.62 3.16
C ASN A 329 -0.03 21.34 2.56
N LEU A 330 0.72 20.68 1.68
CA LEU A 330 1.96 21.15 1.05
C LEU A 330 1.80 21.48 -0.45
N PHE A 331 0.64 21.19 -1.04
CA PHE A 331 0.40 21.45 -2.45
C PHE A 331 0.35 22.97 -2.71
N GLY A 332 1.08 23.44 -3.73
CA GLY A 332 1.20 24.86 -4.05
C GLY A 332 2.06 25.70 -3.10
N LYS A 333 2.64 25.10 -2.04
CA LYS A 333 3.43 25.83 -1.04
C LYS A 333 4.90 25.94 -1.39
N THR A 334 5.49 27.10 -1.11
CA THR A 334 6.95 27.32 -1.17
C THR A 334 7.68 26.48 -0.11
N LEU A 335 9.00 26.32 -0.23
CA LEU A 335 9.79 25.58 0.77
C LEU A 335 9.66 26.15 2.19
N ARG A 336 9.55 27.48 2.31
CA ARG A 336 9.35 28.18 3.58
C ARG A 336 7.99 27.85 4.21
N GLN A 337 6.94 27.83 3.40
CA GLN A 337 5.58 27.49 3.85
C GLN A 337 5.45 26.00 4.16
N ARG A 338 6.11 25.13 3.41
CA ARG A 338 6.16 23.69 3.71
C ARG A 338 6.83 23.42 5.04
N ALA A 339 7.99 24.04 5.30
CA ALA A 339 8.66 23.92 6.58
C ALA A 339 7.74 24.38 7.73
N TYR A 340 7.04 25.51 7.56
CA TYR A 340 6.10 26.02 8.56
C TYR A 340 4.98 25.01 8.88
N GLU A 341 4.35 24.43 7.86
CA GLU A 341 3.25 23.47 8.08
C GLU A 341 3.73 22.15 8.67
N LEU A 342 4.88 21.65 8.23
CA LEU A 342 5.45 20.41 8.75
C LEU A 342 5.88 20.56 10.22
N ILE A 343 6.46 21.70 10.61
CA ILE A 343 6.83 21.98 12.00
C ILE A 343 5.59 22.03 12.89
N LYS A 344 4.49 22.62 12.43
CA LYS A 344 3.22 22.66 13.18
C LYS A 344 2.68 21.28 13.52
N ILE A 345 2.91 20.28 12.66
CA ILE A 345 2.48 18.90 12.89
C ILE A 345 3.62 18.00 13.42
N ALA A 346 4.77 18.56 13.78
CA ALA A 346 5.80 17.84 14.51
C ALA A 346 5.48 17.78 16.01
N HIS A 347 6.05 16.78 16.70
CA HIS A 347 5.98 16.70 18.15
C HIS A 347 6.49 17.99 18.80
N PRO A 348 5.82 18.53 19.83
CA PRO A 348 6.19 19.79 20.47
C PRO A 348 7.69 19.86 20.85
N ASP A 349 8.24 18.77 21.40
CA ASP A 349 9.65 18.67 21.83
C ASP A 349 10.68 18.95 20.71
N HIS A 350 10.29 18.78 19.44
CA HIS A 350 11.20 18.89 18.30
C HIS A 350 11.03 20.18 17.50
N ARG A 351 10.00 20.99 17.78
CA ARG A 351 9.66 22.16 16.95
C ARG A 351 10.76 23.22 16.93
N GLU A 352 11.33 23.56 18.09
CA GLU A 352 12.41 24.56 18.16
C GLU A 352 13.63 24.15 17.33
N GLN A 353 14.05 22.87 17.43
CA GLN A 353 15.18 22.36 16.67
C GLN A 353 14.90 22.38 15.16
N LEU A 354 13.67 22.02 14.76
CA LEU A 354 13.26 22.07 13.37
C LEU A 354 13.20 23.51 12.83
N GLU A 355 12.71 24.48 13.61
CA GLU A 355 12.71 25.89 13.23
C GLU A 355 14.12 26.44 13.02
N ARG A 356 15.04 26.12 13.94
CA ARG A 356 16.45 26.50 13.81
C ARG A 356 17.08 25.92 12.54
N ALA A 357 16.89 24.63 12.32
CA ALA A 357 17.41 23.97 11.13
C ALA A 357 16.76 24.49 9.83
N ALA A 358 15.47 24.86 9.88
CA ALA A 358 14.80 25.51 8.76
C ALA A 358 15.40 26.88 8.46
N PHE A 359 15.64 27.71 9.47
CA PHE A 359 16.29 29.01 9.30
C PHE A 359 17.71 28.87 8.75
N GLU A 360 18.50 27.97 9.29
CA GLU A 360 19.86 27.69 8.81
C GLU A 360 19.88 27.28 7.34
N ARG A 361 18.91 26.48 6.91
CA ARG A 361 18.78 25.99 5.53
C ARG A 361 18.19 27.03 4.58
N LEU A 362 17.13 27.72 4.97
CA LEU A 362 16.34 28.62 4.12
C LEU A 362 16.77 30.09 4.21
N LYS A 363 17.66 30.42 5.15
CA LYS A 363 18.12 31.79 5.45
C LYS A 363 17.00 32.78 5.78
N CYS A 364 15.84 32.26 6.21
CA CYS A 364 14.68 33.01 6.67
C CYS A 364 13.80 32.13 7.57
N MET A 365 12.98 32.74 8.43
CA MET A 365 12.08 32.00 9.31
C MET A 365 10.96 31.33 8.51
N PRO A 366 10.60 30.06 8.79
CA PRO A 366 9.36 29.46 8.29
C PRO A 366 8.16 30.37 8.58
N ALA A 367 7.25 30.48 7.61
CA ALA A 367 6.05 31.31 7.75
C ALA A 367 4.92 30.78 6.86
N PRO A 368 3.65 31.08 7.20
CA PRO A 368 2.46 30.65 6.45
C PRO A 368 2.42 31.16 5.01
#